data_AF-K2JRL9-F1
#
_entry.id   AF-K2JRL9-F1
#
_cell.length_a   1.000
_cell.length_b   1.000
_cell.length_c   1.000
_cell.angle_alpha   90.00
_cell.angle_beta   90.00
_cell.angle_gamma   90.00
#
_symmetry.space_group_name_H-M   'P 1'
#
loop_
_entity.id
_entity.type
_entity.pdbx_description
1 polymer ?
#
loop_
_entity_poly.entity_id
_entity_poly.type
_entity_poly.pdbx_seq_one_letter_code
_entity_poly.pdbx_strand_id
1 'polypeptide(L)'
;MSRYQPLAHYLSALDAPYIALSFDQIETILGGALPASAYRHSAWWANSRTDDSHSWAHLWIAAGWQVTDLDLPGRQVSFTRQESYDFDSPRAMEGYAVDRQILARHRNTSLALQRRQMDGYRCQACGFAKEIAGQWIIDVHHINPLAATGETQTRLEDLVSLCPTCHRIAHTQNPPLKLSAIREALGLQSGPDMDNPLRMKNVSD
;
A
#
# COMPACT_ATOMS: atom_id res chain seq x y z
N MET A 1 -8.76 -13.70 -19.42
CA MET A 1 -8.45 -12.28 -19.17
C MET A 1 -9.72 -11.57 -18.75
N SER A 2 -9.69 -10.76 -17.68
CA SER A 2 -10.87 -10.01 -17.23
C SER A 2 -11.25 -8.94 -18.26
N ARG A 3 -12.55 -8.73 -18.47
CA ARG A 3 -13.08 -7.68 -19.35
C ARG A 3 -12.60 -6.27 -18.95
N TYR A 4 -12.26 -6.07 -17.69
CA TYR A 4 -11.88 -4.77 -17.13
C TYR A 4 -10.36 -4.54 -17.06
N GLN A 5 -9.55 -5.51 -17.51
CA GLN A 5 -8.10 -5.38 -17.60
C GLN A 5 -7.63 -4.17 -18.44
N PRO A 6 -8.28 -3.81 -19.57
CA PRO A 6 -7.87 -2.64 -20.37
C PRO A 6 -7.91 -1.33 -19.58
N LEU A 7 -8.90 -1.15 -18.70
CA LEU A 7 -9.02 0.03 -17.86
C LEU A 7 -7.85 0.12 -16.86
N ALA A 8 -7.50 -1.00 -16.22
CA ALA A 8 -6.36 -1.04 -15.31
C ALA A 8 -5.04 -0.75 -16.02
N HIS A 9 -4.83 -1.31 -17.22
CA HIS A 9 -3.65 -1.04 -18.03
C HIS A 9 -3.57 0.44 -18.43
N TYR A 10 -4.67 1.01 -18.91
CA TYR A 10 -4.78 2.43 -19.22
C TYR A 10 -4.37 3.30 -18.03
N LEU A 11 -4.97 3.05 -16.85
CA LEU A 11 -4.67 3.79 -15.63
C LEU A 11 -3.21 3.63 -15.20
N SER A 12 -2.64 2.42 -15.28
CA SER A 12 -1.24 2.16 -14.89
C SER A 12 -0.21 2.95 -15.73
N ALA A 13 -0.55 3.26 -16.98
CA ALA A 13 0.33 3.97 -17.92
C ALA A 13 0.27 5.51 -17.76
N LEU A 14 -0.66 6.02 -16.96
CA LEU A 14 -0.81 7.46 -16.75
C LEU A 14 0.23 7.98 -15.73
N ASP A 15 0.94 9.04 -16.12
CA ASP A 15 1.76 9.86 -15.23
C ASP A 15 0.96 11.06 -14.69
N ALA A 16 -0.18 10.77 -14.06
CA ALA A 16 -1.05 11.78 -13.46
C ALA A 16 -1.46 11.34 -12.03
N PRO A 17 -1.59 12.27 -11.07
CA PRO A 17 -2.05 11.94 -9.72
C PRO A 17 -3.58 11.75 -9.66
N TYR A 18 -4.31 12.28 -10.63
CA TYR A 18 -5.77 12.31 -10.68
C TYR A 18 -6.26 12.26 -12.12
N ILE A 19 -7.39 11.58 -12.36
CA ILE A 19 -8.09 11.61 -13.64
C ILE A 19 -9.61 11.44 -13.44
N ALA A 20 -10.40 12.22 -14.16
CA ALA A 20 -11.84 12.01 -14.30
C ALA A 20 -12.14 11.40 -15.66
N LEU A 21 -12.92 10.32 -15.68
CA LEU A 21 -13.35 9.64 -16.90
C LEU A 21 -14.87 9.59 -16.97
N SER A 22 -15.44 9.95 -18.12
CA SER A 22 -16.83 9.66 -18.39
C SER A 22 -17.05 8.17 -18.62
N PHE A 23 -18.29 7.73 -18.47
CA PHE A 23 -18.63 6.32 -18.70
C PHE A 23 -18.36 5.94 -20.16
N ASP A 24 -18.62 6.83 -21.11
CA ASP A 24 -18.34 6.60 -22.54
C ASP A 24 -16.83 6.44 -22.82
N GLN A 25 -15.99 7.22 -22.12
CA GLN A 25 -14.53 7.06 -22.20
C GLN A 25 -14.09 5.71 -21.65
N ILE A 26 -14.69 5.27 -20.53
CA ILE A 26 -14.41 3.96 -19.95
C ILE A 26 -14.86 2.85 -20.90
N GLU A 27 -16.05 2.94 -21.50
CA GLU A 27 -16.55 1.98 -22.48
C GLU A 27 -15.66 1.91 -23.72
N THR A 28 -15.10 3.04 -24.15
CA THR A 28 -14.12 3.10 -25.24
C THR A 28 -12.84 2.36 -24.87
N ILE A 29 -12.32 2.56 -23.65
CA ILE A 29 -11.15 1.84 -23.14
C ILE A 29 -11.43 0.33 -23.02
N LEU A 30 -12.63 -0.05 -22.58
CA LEU A 30 -13.06 -1.43 -22.42
C LEU A 30 -13.43 -2.12 -23.75
N GLY A 31 -13.63 -1.37 -24.82
CA GLY A 31 -14.12 -1.87 -26.11
C GLY A 31 -15.58 -2.34 -26.08
N GLY A 32 -16.40 -1.81 -25.17
CA GLY A 32 -17.83 -2.13 -25.09
C GLY A 32 -18.54 -1.62 -23.84
N ALA A 33 -19.87 -1.67 -23.86
CA ALA A 33 -20.71 -1.01 -22.86
C ALA A 33 -20.56 -1.58 -21.43
N LEU A 34 -20.50 -0.69 -20.44
CA LEU A 34 -20.53 -1.00 -19.01
C LEU A 34 -21.84 -1.73 -18.66
N PRO A 35 -21.83 -2.62 -17.65
CA PRO A 35 -23.05 -3.28 -17.22
C PRO A 35 -24.05 -2.28 -16.63
N ALA A 36 -25.35 -2.55 -16.76
CA ALA A 36 -26.42 -1.69 -16.25
C ALA A 36 -26.32 -1.39 -14.73
N SER A 37 -25.57 -2.19 -13.97
CA SER A 37 -25.27 -1.94 -12.56
C SER A 37 -24.30 -0.78 -12.35
N ALA A 38 -23.32 -0.58 -13.24
CA ALA A 38 -22.38 0.55 -13.19
C ALA A 38 -23.10 1.90 -13.26
N TYR A 39 -24.23 1.95 -13.98
CA TYR A 39 -25.08 3.12 -14.15
C TYR A 39 -26.04 3.39 -12.99
N ARG A 40 -26.35 2.39 -12.17
CA ARG A 40 -27.46 2.45 -11.21
C ARG A 40 -27.00 2.36 -9.76
N HIS A 41 -25.84 1.78 -9.52
CA HIS A 41 -25.37 1.48 -8.18
C HIS A 41 -23.98 2.06 -8.01
N SER A 42 -23.81 2.96 -7.05
CA SER A 42 -22.49 3.46 -6.66
C SER A 42 -21.59 2.34 -6.13
N ALA A 43 -22.18 1.27 -5.60
CA ALA A 43 -21.50 0.11 -5.05
C ALA A 43 -20.55 -0.59 -6.06
N TRP A 44 -20.98 -1.07 -7.23
CA TRP A 44 -20.56 -0.36 -8.46
C TRP A 44 -19.04 -0.14 -8.58
N TRP A 45 -18.71 1.09 -8.21
CA TRP A 45 -17.43 1.77 -8.29
C TRP A 45 -16.70 1.80 -6.94
N ALA A 46 -17.25 1.18 -5.90
CA ALA A 46 -16.64 1.17 -4.57
C ALA A 46 -15.29 0.45 -4.60
N ASN A 47 -14.34 0.96 -3.81
CA ASN A 47 -13.00 0.39 -3.67
C ASN A 47 -13.03 -0.87 -2.78
N SER A 48 -13.74 -1.91 -3.21
CA SER A 48 -13.75 -3.20 -2.51
C SER A 48 -12.40 -3.89 -2.70
N ARG A 49 -11.75 -4.22 -1.58
CA ARG A 49 -10.46 -4.95 -1.54
C ARG A 49 -10.63 -6.45 -1.27
N THR A 50 -11.87 -6.91 -1.10
CA THR A 50 -12.21 -8.32 -0.83
C THR A 50 -12.94 -8.94 -2.02
N ASP A 51 -12.71 -10.23 -2.25
CA ASP A 51 -13.12 -11.00 -3.44
C ASP A 51 -14.62 -11.38 -3.47
N ASP A 52 -15.40 -10.86 -2.52
CA ASP A 52 -16.75 -11.31 -2.19
C ASP A 52 -17.86 -10.35 -2.63
N SER A 53 -17.56 -9.31 -3.43
CA SER A 53 -18.66 -8.56 -4.08
C SER A 53 -18.39 -7.95 -5.45
N HIS A 54 -17.24 -7.36 -5.78
CA HIS A 54 -17.05 -6.65 -7.07
C HIS A 54 -15.68 -6.97 -7.70
N SER A 55 -15.62 -8.05 -8.48
CA SER A 55 -14.41 -8.66 -9.03
C SER A 55 -13.57 -7.81 -9.99
N TRP A 56 -13.96 -6.56 -10.27
CA TRP A 56 -13.24 -5.67 -11.18
C TRP A 56 -12.53 -4.52 -10.45
N ALA A 57 -12.97 -4.14 -9.25
CA ALA A 57 -12.39 -3.00 -8.53
C ALA A 57 -10.93 -3.24 -8.12
N HIS A 58 -10.57 -4.50 -7.82
CA HIS A 58 -9.20 -4.87 -7.50
C HIS A 58 -8.21 -4.54 -8.64
N LEU A 59 -8.66 -4.42 -9.89
CA LEU A 59 -7.77 -4.25 -11.05
C LEU A 59 -7.17 -2.85 -11.10
N TRP A 60 -7.98 -1.80 -10.94
CA TRP A 60 -7.45 -0.44 -10.87
C TRP A 60 -6.74 -0.16 -9.54
N ILE A 61 -7.17 -0.82 -8.45
CA ILE A 61 -6.46 -0.78 -7.17
C ILE A 61 -5.06 -1.37 -7.31
N ALA A 62 -4.92 -2.54 -7.95
CA ALA A 62 -3.62 -3.14 -8.26
C ALA A 62 -2.78 -2.28 -9.21
N ALA A 63 -3.42 -1.52 -10.10
CA ALA A 63 -2.76 -0.52 -10.95
C ALA A 63 -2.33 0.76 -10.19
N GLY A 64 -2.58 0.84 -8.87
CA GLY A 64 -2.22 1.98 -8.04
C GLY A 64 -3.24 3.12 -8.06
N TRP A 65 -4.50 2.83 -8.37
CA TRP A 65 -5.57 3.84 -8.47
C TRP A 65 -6.77 3.47 -7.60
N GLN A 66 -7.49 4.47 -7.11
CA GLN A 66 -8.76 4.26 -6.39
C GLN A 66 -9.80 5.26 -6.87
N VAL A 67 -11.08 4.89 -6.83
CA VAL A 67 -12.17 5.83 -7.06
C VAL A 67 -12.23 6.81 -5.90
N THR A 68 -12.24 8.10 -6.18
CA THR A 68 -12.35 9.18 -5.18
C THR A 68 -13.64 9.94 -5.24
N ASP A 69 -14.26 10.01 -6.42
CA ASP A 69 -15.56 10.66 -6.61
C ASP A 69 -16.35 9.97 -7.72
N LEU A 70 -17.67 10.01 -7.63
CA LEU A 70 -18.59 9.39 -8.59
C LEU A 70 -19.83 10.26 -8.78
N ASP A 71 -20.00 10.76 -9.99
CA ASP A 71 -21.19 11.44 -10.45
C ASP A 71 -22.01 10.50 -11.36
N LEU A 72 -23.03 9.85 -10.79
CA LEU A 72 -23.94 8.97 -11.55
C LEU A 72 -24.82 9.75 -12.54
N PRO A 73 -25.47 10.87 -12.17
CA PRO A 73 -26.19 11.71 -13.12
C PRO A 73 -25.33 12.21 -14.28
N GLY A 74 -24.13 12.71 -14.00
CA GLY A 74 -23.16 13.18 -14.99
C GLY A 74 -22.37 12.08 -15.69
N ARG A 75 -22.55 10.82 -15.26
CA ARG A 75 -21.85 9.62 -15.76
C ARG A 75 -20.34 9.80 -15.81
N GLN A 76 -19.77 10.26 -14.71
CA GLN A 76 -18.35 10.50 -14.56
C GLN A 76 -17.86 9.86 -13.27
N VAL A 77 -16.66 9.29 -13.33
CA VAL A 77 -15.96 8.76 -12.17
C VAL A 77 -14.55 9.35 -12.12
N SER A 78 -14.12 9.70 -10.92
CA SER A 78 -12.79 10.22 -10.66
C SER A 78 -11.93 9.16 -9.99
N PHE A 79 -10.71 9.00 -10.50
CA PHE A 79 -9.68 8.16 -9.92
C PHE A 79 -8.54 9.02 -9.40
N THR A 80 -7.98 8.63 -8.26
CA THR A 80 -6.75 9.21 -7.71
C THR A 80 -5.72 8.11 -7.53
N ARG A 81 -4.46 8.43 -7.82
CA ARG A 81 -3.34 7.51 -7.62
C ARG A 81 -3.14 7.27 -6.13
N GLN A 82 -3.12 6.01 -5.69
CA GLN A 82 -2.60 5.61 -4.38
C GLN A 82 -1.09 5.77 -4.43
N GLU A 83 -0.60 7.00 -4.24
CA GLU A 83 0.83 7.25 -4.08
C GLU A 83 1.28 6.73 -2.71
N SER A 84 2.13 5.69 -2.72
CA SER A 84 3.15 5.54 -1.68
C SER A 84 4.17 6.65 -1.93
N TYR A 85 4.10 7.72 -1.15
CA TYR A 85 5.00 8.86 -1.29
C TYR A 85 6.46 8.40 -1.11
N ASP A 86 7.26 8.52 -2.17
CA ASP A 86 8.71 8.49 -2.06
C ASP A 86 9.17 9.88 -1.61
N PHE A 87 9.95 9.92 -0.53
CA PHE A 87 10.45 11.15 0.09
C PHE A 87 11.27 12.04 -0.86
N ASP A 88 11.79 11.47 -1.95
CA ASP A 88 12.61 12.19 -2.94
C ASP A 88 11.79 12.76 -4.11
N SER A 89 10.45 12.68 -4.09
CA SER A 89 9.60 13.29 -5.11
C SER A 89 9.61 14.83 -5.02
N PRO A 90 9.84 15.58 -6.12
CA PRO A 90 9.76 17.04 -6.16
C PRO A 90 8.41 17.64 -5.70
N ARG A 91 7.35 16.82 -5.64
CA ARG A 91 6.01 17.19 -5.13
C ARG A 91 5.93 17.21 -3.59
N ALA A 92 6.97 16.77 -2.87
CA ALA A 92 7.02 16.72 -1.41
C ALA A 92 6.96 18.10 -0.73
N MET A 93 7.26 19.18 -1.45
CA MET A 93 7.33 20.53 -0.86
C MET A 93 5.94 21.16 -0.58
N GLU A 94 4.91 20.82 -1.38
CA GLU A 94 3.52 21.24 -1.14
C GLU A 94 2.80 20.28 -0.15
N GLY A 95 3.27 19.03 -0.08
CA GLY A 95 2.71 17.94 0.72
C GLY A 95 2.78 18.10 2.24
N TYR A 96 3.71 18.91 2.79
CA TYR A 96 3.86 19.08 4.24
C TYR A 96 2.57 19.54 4.97
N ALA A 97 1.73 20.34 4.30
CA ALA A 97 0.45 20.77 4.84
C ALA A 97 -0.61 19.64 4.84
N VAL A 98 -0.58 18.80 3.81
CA VAL A 98 -1.47 17.64 3.63
C VAL A 98 -1.04 16.49 4.54
N ASP A 99 0.26 16.26 4.71
CA ASP A 99 0.84 15.31 5.65
C ASP A 99 0.38 15.59 7.07
N ARG A 100 0.14 16.85 7.45
CA ARG A 100 -0.42 17.18 8.77
C ARG A 100 -1.85 16.65 8.95
N GLN A 101 -2.67 16.64 7.89
CA GLN A 101 -4.03 16.07 7.88
C GLN A 101 -4.01 14.53 7.74
N ILE A 102 -3.06 13.97 6.99
CA ILE A 102 -2.91 12.52 6.80
C ILE A 102 -2.28 11.86 8.04
N LEU A 103 -1.26 12.46 8.65
CA LEU A 103 -0.69 12.04 9.94
C LEU A 103 -1.70 12.18 11.09
N ALA A 104 -2.74 13.00 10.95
CA ALA A 104 -3.87 13.01 11.87
C ALA A 104 -4.80 11.80 11.65
N ARG A 105 -4.99 11.37 10.39
CA ARG A 105 -5.76 10.17 10.00
C ARG A 105 -5.02 8.83 10.21
N HIS A 106 -3.70 8.81 10.14
CA HIS A 106 -2.84 7.63 10.29
C HIS A 106 -2.41 7.33 11.73
N ARG A 107 -2.97 8.03 12.72
CA ARG A 107 -2.77 7.63 14.12
C ARG A 107 -3.64 6.43 14.42
N ASN A 108 -2.98 5.29 14.65
CA ASN A 108 -3.53 4.02 15.12
C ASN A 108 -4.48 3.30 14.16
N THR A 109 -3.95 2.78 13.05
CA THR A 109 -4.44 1.45 12.68
C THR A 109 -3.96 0.49 13.77
N SER A 110 -4.88 -0.32 14.31
CA SER A 110 -4.57 -1.31 15.36
C SER A 110 -3.36 -2.19 14.97
N LEU A 111 -3.24 -2.52 13.68
CA LEU A 111 -2.15 -3.33 13.12
C LEU A 111 -0.78 -2.67 13.22
N ALA A 112 -0.65 -1.37 12.93
CA ALA A 112 0.65 -0.70 13.03
C ALA A 112 1.12 -0.58 14.49
N LEU A 113 0.17 -0.32 15.41
CA LEU A 113 0.46 -0.33 16.84
C LEU A 113 0.85 -1.74 17.32
N GLN A 114 0.08 -2.75 16.94
CA GLN A 114 0.34 -4.15 17.27
C GLN A 114 1.69 -4.62 16.73
N ARG A 115 2.06 -4.26 15.49
CA ARG A 115 3.36 -4.63 14.93
C ARG A 115 4.50 -3.99 15.69
N ARG A 116 4.41 -2.69 16.00
CA ARG A 116 5.42 -1.99 16.81
C ARG A 116 5.58 -2.62 18.20
N GLN A 117 4.46 -3.02 18.84
CA GLN A 117 4.49 -3.71 20.12
C GLN A 117 5.15 -5.10 20.00
N MET A 118 4.79 -5.88 18.98
CA MET A 118 5.37 -7.20 18.71
C MET A 118 6.88 -7.12 18.46
N ASP A 119 7.33 -6.08 17.77
CA ASP A 119 8.74 -5.81 17.50
C ASP A 119 9.49 -5.16 18.68
N GLY A 120 8.82 -4.91 19.80
CA GLY A 120 9.39 -4.23 20.96
C GLY A 120 9.90 -2.82 20.64
N TYR A 121 9.28 -2.14 19.67
CA TYR A 121 9.69 -0.84 19.15
C TYR A 121 11.15 -0.80 18.70
N ARG A 122 11.64 -1.89 18.11
CA ARG A 122 12.99 -2.04 17.56
C ARG A 122 12.95 -2.26 16.06
N CYS A 123 13.91 -1.66 15.37
CA CYS A 123 14.18 -1.95 13.97
C CYS A 123 14.60 -3.40 13.81
N GLN A 124 13.87 -4.18 13.02
CA GLN A 124 14.17 -5.60 12.81
C GLN A 124 15.37 -5.82 11.87
N ALA A 125 15.83 -4.78 11.15
CA ALA A 125 17.04 -4.85 10.36
C ALA A 125 18.31 -4.61 11.21
N CYS A 126 18.39 -3.49 11.93
CA CYS A 126 19.62 -3.06 12.61
C CYS A 126 19.54 -2.98 14.14
N GLY A 127 18.39 -3.27 14.75
CA GLY A 127 18.20 -3.22 16.20
C GLY A 127 18.01 -1.82 16.80
N PHE A 128 18.05 -0.76 15.99
CA PHE A 128 17.82 0.61 16.44
C PHE A 128 16.49 0.75 17.21
N ALA A 129 16.54 1.45 18.33
CA ALA A 129 15.39 1.80 19.15
C ALA A 129 15.67 3.12 19.85
N LYS A 130 14.81 4.12 19.61
CA LYS A 130 14.92 5.43 20.26
C LYS A 130 13.52 5.98 20.53
N GLU A 131 13.32 6.47 21.74
CA GLU A 131 12.14 7.21 22.14
C GLU A 131 12.51 8.68 22.41
N ILE A 132 11.66 9.59 21.94
CA ILE A 132 11.79 11.04 22.13
C ILE A 132 10.42 11.60 22.50
N ALA A 133 10.32 12.29 23.64
CA ALA A 133 9.09 12.92 24.10
C ALA A 133 7.84 12.00 24.10
N GLY A 134 8.03 10.72 24.48
CA GLY A 134 6.94 9.73 24.51
C GLY A 134 6.61 9.11 23.15
N GLN A 135 7.42 9.35 22.12
CA GLN A 135 7.21 8.81 20.76
C GLN A 135 8.42 7.99 20.31
N TRP A 136 8.16 6.74 19.90
CA TRP A 136 9.17 5.87 19.32
C TRP A 136 9.49 6.25 17.88
N ILE A 137 10.77 6.38 17.56
CA ILE A 137 11.27 6.70 16.23
C ILE A 137 11.39 5.40 15.42
N ILE A 138 10.23 4.82 15.10
CA ILE A 138 10.09 3.55 14.38
C ILE A 138 8.88 3.61 13.45
N ASP A 139 9.11 3.23 12.20
CA ASP A 139 8.11 3.11 11.15
C ASP A 139 7.69 1.65 10.95
N VAL A 140 6.52 1.45 10.36
CA VAL A 140 6.05 0.13 9.94
C VAL A 140 6.13 0.06 8.41
N HIS A 141 6.81 -0.97 7.91
CA HIS A 141 7.09 -1.21 6.49
C HIS A 141 6.44 -2.52 6.03
N HIS A 142 6.03 -2.60 4.76
CA HIS A 142 5.45 -3.81 4.17
C HIS A 142 6.56 -4.65 3.51
N ILE A 143 6.73 -5.91 3.93
CA ILE A 143 7.82 -6.78 3.45
C ILE A 143 7.60 -7.24 2.00
N ASN A 144 6.34 -7.42 1.60
CA ASN A 144 5.97 -7.72 0.22
C ASN A 144 5.15 -6.55 -0.33
N PRO A 145 5.57 -5.88 -1.42
CA PRO A 145 4.73 -4.90 -2.08
C PRO A 145 3.49 -5.62 -2.63
N LEU A 146 2.32 -5.17 -2.21
CA LEU A 146 0.98 -5.76 -2.45
C LEU A 146 0.56 -5.84 -3.94
N ALA A 147 1.48 -5.61 -4.88
CA ALA A 147 1.19 -5.45 -6.30
C ALA A 147 1.44 -6.71 -7.16
N ALA A 148 2.00 -7.80 -6.62
CA ALA A 148 2.42 -8.96 -7.44
C ALA A 148 1.51 -10.20 -7.36
N THR A 149 0.68 -10.33 -6.32
CA THR A 149 -0.15 -11.52 -6.10
C THR A 149 -1.54 -11.06 -5.72
N GLY A 150 -2.53 -11.29 -6.58
CA GLY A 150 -3.93 -11.05 -6.25
C GLY A 150 -4.26 -11.71 -4.91
N GLU A 151 -4.86 -10.91 -4.02
CA GLU A 151 -5.11 -11.10 -2.58
C GLU A 151 -3.96 -10.80 -1.61
N THR A 152 -4.23 -9.89 -0.66
CA THR A 152 -4.22 -10.20 0.78
C THR A 152 -4.85 -9.08 1.63
N GLN A 153 -5.59 -9.46 2.68
CA GLN A 153 -5.74 -8.60 3.86
C GLN A 153 -4.34 -8.39 4.43
N THR A 154 -3.94 -7.15 4.71
CA THR A 154 -2.65 -6.89 5.38
C THR A 154 -2.66 -7.56 6.75
N ARG A 155 -1.88 -8.62 6.90
CA ARG A 155 -1.70 -9.32 8.17
C ARG A 155 -0.52 -8.71 8.91
N LEU A 156 -0.44 -8.95 10.22
CA LEU A 156 0.71 -8.50 11.02
C LEU A 156 2.05 -9.07 10.53
N GLU A 157 2.02 -10.22 9.86
CA GLU A 157 3.19 -10.87 9.26
C GLU A 157 3.69 -10.18 7.98
N ASP A 158 2.83 -9.43 7.28
CA ASP A 158 3.23 -8.66 6.09
C ASP A 158 3.95 -7.35 6.48
N LEU A 159 4.00 -7.05 7.77
CA LEU A 159 4.51 -5.82 8.34
C LEU A 159 5.78 -6.06 9.14
N VAL A 160 6.68 -5.08 9.12
CA VAL A 160 7.89 -5.09 9.95
C VAL A 160 8.23 -3.69 10.44
N SER A 161 8.73 -3.59 11.68
CA SER A 161 9.23 -2.32 12.21
C SER A 161 10.65 -2.02 11.71
N LEU A 162 10.84 -0.84 11.11
CA LEU A 162 12.13 -0.33 10.66
C LEU A 162 12.41 1.06 11.24
N CYS A 163 13.68 1.39 11.45
CA CYS A 163 14.08 2.78 11.73
C CYS A 163 14.04 3.60 10.43
N PRO A 164 14.02 4.94 10.51
CA PRO A 164 13.96 5.81 9.31
C PRO A 164 15.06 5.50 8.28
N THR A 165 16.27 5.19 8.74
CA THR A 165 17.40 4.84 7.87
C THR A 165 17.18 3.50 7.15
N CYS A 166 16.85 2.42 7.87
CA CYS A 166 16.60 1.11 7.25
C CYS A 166 15.35 1.12 6.38
N HIS A 167 14.34 1.91 6.75
CA HIS A 167 13.15 2.11 5.96
C HIS A 167 13.48 2.78 4.62
N ARG A 168 14.33 3.81 4.62
CA ARG A 168 14.84 4.42 3.38
C ARG A 168 15.63 3.42 2.54
N ILE A 169 16.53 2.64 3.14
CA ILE A 169 17.30 1.60 2.44
C ILE A 169 16.37 0.61 1.74
N ALA A 170 15.30 0.17 2.41
CA ALA A 170 14.29 -0.73 1.83
C ALA A 170 13.74 -0.19 0.50
N HIS A 171 13.46 1.10 0.43
CA HIS A 171 12.89 1.77 -0.74
C HIS A 171 13.91 2.26 -1.78
N THR A 172 15.20 1.92 -1.63
CA THR A 172 16.20 2.23 -2.68
C THR A 172 15.99 1.43 -3.97
N GLN A 173 15.13 0.40 -3.94
CA GLN A 173 14.76 -0.43 -5.09
C GLN A 173 13.25 -0.66 -5.15
N ASN A 174 12.75 -1.03 -6.33
CA ASN A 174 11.38 -1.47 -6.54
C ASN A 174 11.40 -2.84 -7.28
N PRO A 175 10.93 -3.94 -6.65
CA PRO A 175 10.32 -4.03 -5.33
C PRO A 175 11.28 -3.69 -4.16
N PRO A 176 10.77 -3.29 -2.98
CA PRO A 176 11.60 -2.96 -1.83
C PRO A 176 12.53 -4.11 -1.40
N LEU A 177 13.70 -3.75 -0.87
CA LEU A 177 14.66 -4.71 -0.35
C LEU A 177 14.12 -5.46 0.86
N LYS A 178 14.37 -6.77 0.91
CA LYS A 178 14.09 -7.61 2.08
C LYS A 178 15.05 -7.29 3.22
N LEU A 179 14.67 -7.66 4.46
CA LEU A 179 15.49 -7.46 5.65
C LEU A 179 16.91 -8.03 5.52
N SER A 180 17.07 -9.19 4.88
CA SER A 180 18.37 -9.81 4.64
C SER A 180 19.29 -8.91 3.79
N ALA A 181 18.77 -8.36 2.69
CA ALA A 181 19.50 -7.44 1.84
C ALA A 181 19.81 -6.11 2.54
N ILE A 182 18.92 -5.61 3.40
CA ILE A 182 19.19 -4.42 4.23
C ILE A 182 20.31 -4.70 5.23
N ARG A 183 20.28 -5.86 5.90
CA ARG A 183 21.34 -6.27 6.84
C ARG A 183 22.69 -6.40 6.15
N GLU A 184 22.71 -7.00 4.96
CA GLU A 184 23.91 -7.13 4.13
C GLU A 184 24.45 -5.75 3.70
N ALA A 185 23.58 -4.84 3.23
CA ALA A 185 23.95 -3.48 2.87
C ALA A 185 24.54 -2.68 4.05
N LEU A 186 24.15 -3.03 5.28
CA LEU A 186 24.68 -2.44 6.51
C LEU A 186 25.92 -3.16 7.06
N GLY A 187 26.40 -4.23 6.39
CA GLY A 187 27.53 -5.04 6.87
C GLY A 187 27.23 -5.84 8.14
N LEU A 188 25.95 -6.09 8.45
CA LEU A 188 25.52 -6.89 9.59
C LEU A 188 25.47 -8.38 9.19
N GLN A 189 26.08 -9.27 9.97
CA GLN A 189 25.98 -10.70 9.73
C GLN A 189 24.52 -11.17 9.82
N SER A 190 24.11 -12.06 8.92
CA SER A 190 22.80 -12.72 8.90
C SER A 190 22.58 -13.48 10.21
N GLY A 191 21.90 -12.86 11.18
CA GLY A 191 21.29 -13.59 12.28
C GLY A 191 20.25 -14.59 11.75
N PRO A 192 19.93 -15.68 12.49
CA PRO A 192 19.10 -16.76 11.97
C PRO A 192 17.81 -16.21 11.39
N ASP A 193 17.48 -16.72 10.21
CA ASP A 193 16.33 -16.34 9.41
C ASP A 193 15.05 -16.49 10.25
N MET A 194 14.39 -15.37 10.55
CA MET A 194 13.13 -15.35 11.32
C MET A 194 11.93 -15.67 10.41
N ASP A 195 12.15 -15.91 9.11
CA ASP A 195 11.13 -16.25 8.11
C ASP A 195 10.63 -17.72 8.20
N ASN A 196 10.86 -18.41 9.32
CA ASN A 196 10.33 -19.77 9.57
C ASN A 196 9.21 -19.77 10.63
N PRO A 197 7.94 -20.04 10.28
CA PRO A 197 6.81 -20.01 11.21
C PRO A 197 6.76 -21.21 12.18
N LEU A 198 7.80 -22.05 12.26
CA LEU A 198 7.84 -23.24 13.11
C LEU A 198 9.05 -23.25 14.05
N ARG A 199 9.13 -22.36 15.04
CA ARG A 199 9.92 -22.61 16.28
C ARG A 199 9.73 -21.53 17.35
N MET A 200 8.81 -21.78 18.28
CA MET A 200 8.94 -21.44 19.69
C MET A 200 8.03 -22.39 20.50
N LYS A 201 8.30 -23.70 20.37
CA LYS A 201 8.08 -24.63 21.48
C LYS A 201 9.43 -24.81 22.15
N ASN A 202 9.44 -24.55 23.45
CA ASN A 202 10.50 -24.84 24.43
C ASN A 202 11.66 -23.84 24.47
N VAL A 203 11.52 -22.87 25.37
CA VAL A 203 12.62 -22.53 26.27
C VAL A 203 12.07 -22.72 27.68
N SER A 204 12.26 -23.94 28.18
CA SER A 204 12.32 -24.24 29.61
C SER A 204 13.81 -24.20 29.96
N ASP A 205 14.17 -23.33 30.90
CA ASP A 205 14.97 -23.63 32.09
C ASP A 205 15.13 -22.34 32.91
#